data_AF-A0A498L2S4-F1
#
_entry.id   AF-A0A498L2S4-F1
#
_cell.length_a   1.000
_cell.length_b   1.000
_cell.length_c   1.000
_cell.angle_alpha   90.00
_cell.angle_beta   90.00
_cell.angle_gamma   90.00
#
_symmetry.space_group_name_H-M   'P 1'
#
loop_
_entity.id
_entity.type
_entity.pdbx_description
1 polymer ?
#
loop_
_entity_poly.entity_id
_entity_poly.type
_entity_poly.pdbx_seq_one_letter_code
_entity_poly.pdbx_strand_id
1 'polypeptide(L)' 'MIPYCDTPGQSVAAAVVGGLLGTALALATGLDLAAGVVLAGMLGGLADLVAHAVRGDDQFRAALAQLRG' A
#
# COMPACT_ATOMS: atom_id res chain seq x y z
N MET A 1 -7.37 -14.60 -15.04
CA MET A 1 -7.53 -14.36 -13.60
C MET A 1 -6.22 -14.70 -12.93
N ILE A 2 -5.57 -13.75 -12.27
CA ILE A 2 -4.44 -14.08 -11.39
C ILE A 2 -5.08 -14.35 -10.02
N PRO A 3 -5.18 -15.62 -9.59
CA PRO A 3 -5.90 -15.98 -8.40
C PRO A 3 -4.98 -15.79 -7.19
N TYR A 4 -5.41 -14.97 -6.25
CA TYR A 4 -4.69 -14.64 -5.00
C TYR A 4 -3.44 -13.78 -5.12
N CYS A 5 -3.29 -12.86 -4.17
CA CYS A 5 -2.02 -12.23 -3.82
C CYS A 5 -1.02 -13.34 -3.49
N ASP A 6 0.17 -13.36 -4.10
CA ASP A 6 1.22 -14.33 -3.74
C ASP A 6 1.59 -14.24 -2.25
N THR A 7 1.44 -13.05 -1.64
CA THR A 7 1.84 -12.76 -0.26
C THR A 7 0.78 -11.95 0.52
N PRO A 8 -0.42 -12.51 0.78
CA PRO A 8 -1.55 -11.75 1.30
C PRO A 8 -1.31 -11.21 2.73
N GLY A 9 -0.70 -12.02 3.60
CA GLY A 9 -0.36 -11.59 4.96
C GLY A 9 0.67 -10.46 4.99
N GLN A 10 1.63 -10.48 4.06
CA GLN A 10 2.63 -9.41 3.93
C GLN A 10 2.03 -8.12 3.38
N SER A 11 1.03 -8.24 2.51
CA SER A 11 0.30 -7.08 1.98
C SER A 11 -0.47 -6.37 3.09
N VAL A 12 -1.16 -7.15 3.94
CA VAL A 12 -1.81 -6.63 5.16
C VAL A 12 -0.80 -5.96 6.08
N ALA A 13 0.35 -6.60 6.33
CA ALA A 13 1.39 -6.02 7.18
C ALA A 13 1.92 -4.68 6.62
N ALA A 14 2.23 -4.62 5.33
CA ALA A 14 2.70 -3.41 4.66
C ALA A 14 1.66 -2.29 4.72
N ALA A 15 0.39 -2.61 4.41
CA ALA A 15 -0.71 -1.66 4.47
C ALA A 15 -0.96 -1.12 5.89
N VAL A 16 -0.90 -1.99 6.90
CA VAL A 16 -1.05 -1.58 8.31
C VAL A 16 0.09 -0.67 8.73
N VAL A 17 1.35 -1.03 8.44
CA VAL A 17 2.51 -0.19 8.78
C VAL A 17 2.42 1.16 8.08
N GLY A 18 2.13 1.18 6.78
CA GLY A 18 1.97 2.42 6.01
C GLY A 18 0.82 3.29 6.53
N GLY A 19 -0.32 2.69 6.87
CA GLY A 19 -1.48 3.39 7.45
C GLY A 19 -1.21 3.97 8.83
N LEU A 20 -0.50 3.25 9.70
CA LEU A 20 -0.08 3.75 11.00
C LEU A 20 0.88 4.94 10.87
N LEU A 21 1.85 4.87 9.95
CA LEU A 21 2.76 5.98 9.67
C LEU A 21 2.00 7.20 9.12
N GLY A 22 1.06 7.00 8.21
CA GLY A 22 0.23 8.10 7.69
C GLY A 22 -0.67 8.72 8.74
N THR A 23 -1.19 7.92 9.67
CA THR A 23 -1.96 8.41 10.82
C THR A 23 -1.08 9.24 11.76
N ALA A 24 0.11 8.74 12.10
CA ALA A 24 1.07 9.46 12.94
C ALA A 24 1.49 10.79 12.30
N LEU A 25 1.73 10.80 10.98
CA LEU A 25 2.05 12.02 10.24
C LEU A 25 0.89 13.02 10.26
N ALA A 26 -0.33 12.56 9.97
CA ALA A 26 -1.52 13.42 9.98
C ALA A 26 -1.71 14.12 11.34
N LEU A 27 -1.56 13.36 12.43
CA LEU A 27 -1.62 13.88 13.79
C LEU A 27 -0.49 14.89 14.07
N ALA A 28 0.74 14.57 13.66
CA ALA A 28 1.90 15.45 13.87
C ALA A 28 1.77 16.78 13.11
N THR A 29 1.08 16.79 11.97
CA THR A 29 0.86 18.00 11.15
C THR A 29 -0.47 18.72 11.46
N GLY A 30 -1.27 18.21 12.40
CA GLY A 30 -2.54 18.84 12.79
C GLY A 30 -3.62 18.78 11.71
N LEU A 31 -3.63 17.72 10.88
CA LEU A 31 -4.69 17.52 9.89
C LEU A 31 -6.01 17.15 10.57
N ASP A 32 -7.13 17.51 9.93
CA ASP A 32 -8.43 17.02 10.36
C ASP A 32 -8.58 15.51 10.11
N LEU A 33 -9.64 14.93 10.68
CA LEU A 33 -9.88 13.48 10.61
C LEU A 33 -10.04 12.98 9.17
N ALA A 34 -10.72 13.73 8.30
CA ALA A 34 -10.98 13.31 6.93
C ALA A 34 -9.68 13.27 6.12
N ALA A 35 -8.88 14.34 6.20
CA ALA A 35 -7.56 14.42 5.61
C ALA A 35 -6.62 13.35 6.17
N GLY A 36 -6.68 13.08 7.48
CA GLY A 36 -5.90 12.03 8.14
C GLY A 36 -6.23 10.62 7.65
N VAL A 37 -7.52 10.29 7.48
CA VAL A 37 -7.96 8.99 6.95
C VAL A 37 -7.50 8.82 5.50
N VAL A 38 -7.60 9.87 4.67
CA VAL A 38 -7.12 9.83 3.29
C VAL A 38 -5.61 9.60 3.25
N LEU A 39 -4.84 10.32 4.07
CA LEU A 39 -3.39 10.18 4.13
C LEU A 39 -2.96 8.78 4.61
N ALA A 40 -3.61 8.25 5.64
CA ALA A 40 -3.38 6.90 6.12
C ALA A 40 -3.67 5.85 5.03
N GLY A 41 -4.80 5.97 4.32
CA GLY A 41 -5.13 5.07 3.21
C GLY A 41 -4.10 5.14 2.08
N MET A 42 -3.68 6.34 1.68
CA MET A 42 -2.67 6.54 0.63
C MET A 42 -1.32 5.91 1.00
N LEU A 43 -0.84 6.15 2.23
CA LEU A 43 0.44 5.60 2.66
C LEU A 43 0.38 4.09 2.90
N GLY A 44 -0.75 3.55 3.35
CA GLY A 44 -0.99 2.10 3.40
C GLY A 44 -0.91 1.45 2.02
N GLY A 45 -1.63 2.00 1.04
CA GLY A 45 -1.60 1.51 -0.35
C GLY A 45 -0.22 1.64 -0.99
N LEU A 46 0.49 2.76 -0.77
CA LEU A 46 1.84 2.96 -1.29
C LEU A 46 2.85 2.00 -0.65
N ALA A 47 2.76 1.75 0.66
CA ALA A 47 3.63 0.79 1.33
C ALA A 47 3.45 -0.62 0.76
N ASP A 48 2.21 -1.02 0.47
CA ASP A 48 1.90 -2.30 -0.16
C ASP A 48 2.47 -2.41 -1.59
N LEU A 49 2.27 -1.38 -2.42
CA LEU A 49 2.83 -1.30 -3.77
C LEU A 49 4.36 -1.38 -3.77
N VAL A 50 5.01 -0.64 -2.87
CA VAL A 50 6.48 -0.67 -2.72
C VAL A 50 6.94 -2.05 -2.29
N ALA A 51 6.23 -2.70 -1.36
CA ALA A 51 6.58 -4.05 -0.92
C ALA A 51 6.54 -5.06 -2.08
N HIS A 52 5.52 -5.00 -2.94
CA HIS A 52 5.43 -5.81 -4.14
C HIS A 52 6.54 -5.50 -5.16
N ALA A 53 6.88 -4.21 -5.34
CA ALA A 53 7.96 -3.80 -6.24
C ALA A 53 9.33 -4.30 -5.78
N VAL A 54 9.62 -4.25 -4.47
CA VAL A 54 10.90 -4.70 -3.90
C VAL A 54 11.04 -6.22 -3.95
N ARG A 55 9.96 -6.96 -3.65
CA ARG A 55 9.95 -8.43 -3.74
C ARG A 55 10.02 -8.92 -5.19
N GLY A 56 9.51 -8.11 -6.12
CA GLY A 56 9.49 -8.44 -7.53
C GLY A 56 8.48 -9.55 -7.85
N ASP A 57 7.35 -9.58 -7.14
CA ASP A 57 6.31 -10.61 -7.24
C ASP A 57 5.79 -10.77 -8.69
N ASP A 58 5.61 -12.02 -9.14
CA ASP A 58 5.21 -12.31 -10.53
C ASP A 58 3.82 -11.74 -10.85
N GLN A 59 2.88 -11.81 -9.90
CA GLN A 59 1.58 -11.17 -10.04
C GLN A 59 1.69 -9.65 -10.20
N PHE A 60 2.55 -8.99 -9.42
CA PHE A 60 2.73 -7.55 -9.51
C PHE A 60 3.36 -7.17 -10.86
N ARG A 61 4.36 -7.93 -11.32
CA ARG A 61 4.95 -7.76 -12.66
C ARG A 61 3.91 -7.96 -13.77
N ALA A 62 3.07 -8.98 -13.65
CA ALA A 62 1.99 -9.24 -14.61
C ALA A 62 0.96 -8.11 -14.63
N ALA A 63 0.59 -7.56 -13.47
CA ALA A 63 -0.28 -6.39 -13.37
C ALA A 63 0.36 -5.15 -14.01
N LEU A 64 1.65 -4.90 -13.77
CA LEU A 64 2.39 -3.81 -14.43
C LEU A 64 2.49 -4.00 -15.95
N ALA A 65 2.62 -5.24 -16.43
CA ALA A 65 2.64 -5.53 -17.86
C ALA A 65 1.30 -5.18 -18.53
N GLN A 66 0.16 -5.40 -17.85
CA GLN A 66 -1.17 -4.99 -18.35
C GLN A 66 -1.30 -3.48 -18.49
N LEU A 67 -0.59 -2.69 -17.68
CA LEU A 67 -0.58 -1.22 -17.80
C LEU A 67 0.29 -0.72 -18.95
N ARG A 68 1.22 -1.53 -19.47
CA ARG A 68 2.19 -1.14 -20.49
C ARG A 68 1.70 -1.33 -21.93
N GLY A 69 0.66 -2.14 -22.15
CA GLY A 69 0.14 -2.44 -23.49
C GLY A 69 1.03 -3.41 -24.26
#